data_AF-A0AAD7DX49-F1
#
_entry.id   AF-A0AAD7DX49-F1
#
_cell.length_a   1.000
_cell.length_b   1.000
_cell.length_c   1.000
_cell.angle_alpha   90.00
_cell.angle_beta   90.00
_cell.angle_gamma   90.00
#
_symmetry.space_group_name_H-M   'P 1'
#
loop_
_entity.id
_entity.type
_entity.pdbx_description
1 polymer ?
#
loop_
_entity_poly.entity_id
_entity_poly.type
_entity_poly.pdbx_seq_one_letter_code
_entity_poly.pdbx_strand_id
1 'polypeptide(L)'
;MPKSSKTINIPQEEQWRLINKSGVLKKVDTPSEPELTLGDEMFNALLLITPCSFLLLLMEILIYNQYGQEPNLKTVVDRMVQGVPILSIFVFYTSRYKRDQRMQLLLFLVGTTAGSRMLFLLKRGTYLVNMRQCPPLVTLWVYTVIQLDLGLAVLNLVSVGAFAWWKGLELFS
;
A
#
# COMPACT_ATOMS: atom_id res chain seq x y z
N MET A 1 55.14 -26.18 -21.16
CA MET A 1 55.60 -25.99 -19.77
C MET A 1 54.73 -24.91 -19.11
N PRO A 2 54.16 -25.15 -17.93
CA PRO A 2 53.13 -24.29 -17.32
C PRO A 2 53.74 -22.98 -16.77
N LYS A 3 53.03 -21.86 -16.98
CA LYS A 3 53.37 -20.55 -16.39
C LYS A 3 53.27 -20.66 -14.86
N SER A 4 54.42 -20.58 -14.18
CA SER A 4 54.52 -20.47 -12.73
C SER A 4 53.73 -19.24 -12.25
N SER A 5 52.57 -19.49 -11.63
CA SER A 5 51.85 -18.50 -10.85
C SER A 5 52.71 -18.17 -9.64
N LYS A 6 53.51 -17.10 -9.72
CA LYS A 6 54.20 -16.53 -8.56
C LYS A 6 53.11 -16.12 -7.56
N THR A 7 52.97 -16.85 -6.48
CA THR A 7 52.28 -16.39 -5.27
C THR A 7 53.09 -15.22 -4.73
N ILE A 8 52.75 -14.02 -5.19
CA ILE A 8 53.29 -12.77 -4.66
C ILE A 8 52.86 -12.74 -3.20
N ASN A 9 53.81 -13.00 -2.29
CA ASN A 9 53.57 -13.03 -0.86
C ASN A 9 53.57 -11.58 -0.37
N ILE A 10 52.45 -10.91 -0.59
CA ILE A 10 52.25 -9.51 -0.21
C ILE A 10 52.12 -9.47 1.32
N PRO A 11 52.93 -8.67 2.04
CA PRO A 11 52.77 -8.45 3.49
C PRO A 11 51.33 -8.01 3.82
N GLN A 12 50.76 -8.48 4.94
CA GLN A 12 49.36 -8.17 5.28
C GLN A 12 49.07 -6.65 5.28
N GLU A 13 50.00 -5.81 5.72
CA GLU A 13 49.85 -4.34 5.70
C GLU A 13 49.64 -3.77 4.28
N GLU A 14 50.35 -4.32 3.28
CA GLU A 14 50.25 -3.92 1.89
C GLU A 14 48.91 -4.38 1.31
N GLN A 15 48.42 -5.55 1.73
CA GLN A 15 47.07 -6.03 1.37
C GLN A 15 45.99 -5.08 1.90
N TRP A 16 46.05 -4.70 3.18
CA TRP A 16 45.12 -3.76 3.79
C TRP A 16 45.17 -2.37 3.12
N ARG A 17 46.35 -1.89 2.75
CA ARG A 17 46.53 -0.64 2.01
C ARG A 17 45.86 -0.69 0.63
N LEU A 18 46.02 -1.81 -0.08
CA LEU A 18 45.43 -2.00 -1.42
C LEU A 18 43.90 -2.14 -1.36
N ILE A 19 43.38 -2.84 -0.35
CA ILE A 19 41.93 -2.97 -0.12
C ILE A 19 41.32 -1.58 0.15
N ASN A 20 41.95 -0.76 1.00
CA ASN A 20 41.50 0.60 1.27
C ASN A 20 41.62 1.52 0.04
N LYS A 21 42.72 1.44 -0.72
CA LYS A 21 42.92 2.27 -1.93
C LYS A 21 42.01 1.88 -3.09
N SER A 22 41.71 0.59 -3.25
CA SER A 22 40.85 0.09 -4.34
C SER A 22 39.37 0.45 -4.13
N GLY A 23 38.98 0.85 -2.92
CA GLY A 23 37.60 1.17 -2.59
C GLY A 23 36.65 -0.04 -2.71
N VAL A 24 37.20 -1.26 -2.81
CA VAL A 24 36.42 -2.51 -2.96
C VAL A 24 35.44 -2.68 -1.81
N LEU A 25 35.84 -2.36 -0.58
CA LEU A 25 34.97 -2.44 0.59
C LEU A 25 33.72 -1.56 0.44
N LYS A 26 33.88 -0.35 -0.12
CA LYS A 26 32.76 0.56 -0.38
C LYS A 26 31.80 0.05 -1.46
N LYS A 27 32.30 -0.78 -2.39
CA LYS A 27 31.50 -1.46 -3.41
C LYS A 27 30.73 -2.68 -2.88
N VAL A 28 31.25 -3.35 -1.84
CA VAL A 28 30.62 -4.51 -1.20
C VAL A 28 29.53 -4.08 -0.22
N ASP A 29 29.72 -2.95 0.46
CA ASP A 29 28.74 -2.35 1.39
C ASP A 29 27.59 -1.62 0.70
N THR A 30 27.52 -1.62 -0.64
CA THR A 30 26.30 -1.22 -1.32
C THR A 30 25.49 -2.51 -1.54
N PRO A 31 24.58 -2.89 -0.62
CA PRO A 31 23.59 -3.90 -0.97
C PRO A 31 22.85 -3.35 -2.18
N SER A 32 23.18 -3.88 -3.36
CA SER A 32 22.34 -3.72 -4.53
C SER A 32 21.00 -4.31 -4.13
N GLU A 33 20.04 -3.45 -3.79
CA GLU A 33 18.65 -3.87 -3.62
C GLU A 33 18.34 -4.73 -4.85
N PRO A 34 17.91 -6.00 -4.67
CA PRO A 34 17.65 -6.87 -5.81
C PRO A 34 16.71 -6.12 -6.74
N GLU A 35 17.13 -5.91 -8.00
CA GLU A 35 16.25 -5.35 -9.01
C GLU A 35 15.04 -6.28 -9.07
N LEU A 36 13.89 -5.78 -8.59
CA LEU A 36 12.68 -6.57 -8.51
C LEU A 36 12.36 -7.08 -9.90
N THR A 37 12.33 -8.40 -10.07
CA THR A 37 11.90 -8.98 -11.34
C THR A 37 10.41 -8.64 -11.52
N LEU A 38 9.93 -8.54 -12.76
CA LEU A 38 8.49 -8.32 -13.03
C LEU A 38 7.61 -9.33 -12.26
N GLY A 39 8.10 -10.57 -12.07
CA GLY A 39 7.45 -11.58 -11.23
C GLY A 39 7.34 -11.20 -9.75
N ASP A 40 8.37 -10.57 -9.16
CA ASP A 40 8.34 -10.09 -7.78
C ASP A 40 7.38 -8.90 -7.63
N GLU A 41 7.34 -8.00 -8.62
CA GLU A 41 6.36 -6.90 -8.66
C GLU A 41 4.92 -7.43 -8.73
N MET A 42 4.65 -8.40 -9.60
CA MET A 42 3.35 -9.05 -9.73
C MET A 42 2.96 -9.81 -8.45
N PHE A 43 3.91 -10.53 -7.84
CA PHE A 43 3.67 -11.26 -6.60
C PHE A 43 3.37 -10.30 -5.45
N ASN A 44 4.13 -9.22 -5.30
CA ASN A 44 3.87 -8.18 -4.30
C ASN A 44 2.51 -7.49 -4.53
N ALA A 45 2.16 -7.21 -5.78
CA ALA A 45 0.85 -6.67 -6.10
C ALA A 45 -0.26 -7.66 -5.73
N LEU A 46 -0.09 -8.96 -6.02
CA LEU A 46 -1.05 -10.00 -5.66
C LEU A 46 -1.24 -10.10 -4.14
N LEU A 47 -0.14 -10.05 -3.38
CA LEU A 47 -0.15 -10.05 -1.92
C LEU A 47 -0.94 -8.87 -1.33
N LEU A 48 -1.02 -7.74 -2.03
CA LEU A 48 -1.82 -6.57 -1.63
C LEU A 48 -3.25 -6.65 -2.17
N ILE A 49 -3.46 -7.17 -3.38
CA ILE A 49 -4.79 -7.31 -3.99
C ILE A 49 -5.65 -8.32 -3.22
N THR A 50 -5.07 -9.42 -2.74
CA THR A 50 -5.79 -10.44 -1.96
C THR A 50 -6.49 -9.86 -0.71
N PRO A 51 -5.80 -9.22 0.25
CA PRO A 51 -6.48 -8.63 1.41
C PRO A 51 -7.44 -7.50 1.00
N CYS A 52 -7.13 -6.73 -0.04
CA CYS A 52 -8.02 -5.69 -0.56
C CYS A 52 -9.34 -6.25 -1.12
N SER A 53 -9.31 -7.38 -1.84
CA SER A 53 -10.51 -8.02 -2.37
C SER A 53 -11.36 -8.61 -1.26
N PHE A 54 -10.74 -9.23 -0.25
CA PHE A 54 -11.43 -9.68 0.95
C PHE A 54 -12.08 -8.51 1.70
N LEU A 55 -11.39 -7.38 1.84
CA LEU A 55 -11.92 -6.18 2.49
C LEU A 55 -13.13 -5.61 1.73
N LEU A 56 -13.07 -5.55 0.38
CA LEU A 56 -14.21 -5.15 -0.45
C LEU A 56 -15.43 -6.03 -0.18
N LEU A 57 -15.24 -7.35 -0.22
CA LEU A 57 -16.30 -8.32 0.00
C LEU A 57 -16.86 -8.22 1.42
N LEU A 58 -15.99 -8.11 2.42
CA LEU A 58 -16.36 -7.95 3.82
C LEU A 58 -17.21 -6.70 4.01
N MET A 59 -16.79 -5.56 3.45
CA MET A 59 -17.53 -4.31 3.55
C MET A 59 -18.89 -4.39 2.88
N GLU A 60 -18.99 -5.08 1.74
CA GLU A 60 -20.28 -5.28 1.07
C GLU A 60 -21.24 -6.08 1.96
N ILE A 61 -20.78 -7.19 2.56
CA ILE A 61 -21.57 -7.98 3.52
C ILE A 61 -21.96 -7.16 4.76
N LEU A 62 -21.02 -6.39 5.33
CA LEU A 62 -21.28 -5.57 6.52
C LEU A 62 -22.37 -4.54 6.28
N ILE A 63 -22.41 -3.90 5.10
CA ILE A 63 -23.46 -2.93 4.77
C ILE A 63 -24.83 -3.61 4.66
N TYR A 64 -24.91 -4.79 4.02
CA TYR A 64 -26.16 -5.56 3.99
C TYR A 64 -26.65 -5.88 5.41
N ASN A 65 -25.74 -6.26 6.29
CA ASN A 65 -26.06 -6.55 7.69
C ASN A 65 -26.48 -5.29 8.47
N GLN A 66 -25.80 -4.15 8.28
CA GLN A 66 -26.12 -2.87 8.95
C GLN A 66 -27.53 -2.36 8.61
N TYR A 67 -28.02 -2.62 7.40
CA TYR A 67 -29.33 -2.17 6.94
C TYR A 67 -30.40 -3.28 6.93
N GLY A 68 -30.09 -4.47 7.44
CA GLY A 68 -31.04 -5.59 7.54
C GLY A 68 -31.62 -6.04 6.18
N GLN A 69 -30.85 -5.90 5.10
CA GLN A 69 -31.28 -6.25 3.75
C GLN A 69 -30.64 -7.56 3.28
N GLU A 70 -31.36 -8.33 2.47
CA GLU A 70 -30.82 -9.56 1.91
C GLU A 70 -29.75 -9.29 0.84
N PRO A 71 -28.56 -9.92 0.94
CA PRO A 71 -27.50 -9.73 -0.02
C PRO A 71 -27.89 -10.32 -1.37
N ASN A 72 -28.11 -9.47 -2.38
CA ASN A 72 -28.29 -9.94 -3.74
C ASN A 72 -26.92 -10.32 -4.33
N LEU A 73 -26.65 -11.63 -4.37
CA LEU A 73 -25.38 -12.17 -4.88
C LEU A 73 -25.03 -11.68 -6.29
N LYS A 74 -26.03 -11.48 -7.17
CA LYS A 74 -25.78 -10.97 -8.53
C LYS A 74 -25.25 -9.54 -8.49
N THR A 75 -25.81 -8.70 -7.63
CA THR A 75 -25.38 -7.31 -7.46
C THR A 75 -23.98 -7.22 -6.85
N VAL A 76 -23.69 -8.08 -5.86
CA VAL A 76 -22.37 -8.16 -5.23
C VAL A 76 -21.32 -8.57 -6.25
N VAL A 77 -21.57 -9.64 -7.01
CA VAL A 77 -20.63 -10.12 -8.02
C VAL A 77 -20.41 -9.09 -9.13
N ASP A 78 -21.46 -8.45 -9.63
CA ASP A 78 -21.33 -7.41 -10.67
C ASP A 78 -20.44 -6.24 -10.22
N ARG A 79 -20.60 -5.82 -8.96
CA ARG A 79 -19.76 -4.78 -8.35
C ARG A 79 -18.34 -5.22 -8.11
N MET A 80 -18.12 -6.46 -7.68
CA MET A 80 -16.77 -7.01 -7.53
C MET A 80 -16.05 -7.07 -8.89
N VAL A 81 -16.74 -7.54 -9.94
CA VAL A 81 -16.17 -7.64 -11.29
C VAL A 81 -15.78 -6.27 -11.83
N GLN A 82 -16.54 -5.22 -11.53
CA GLN A 82 -16.20 -3.85 -11.94
C GLN A 82 -15.17 -3.18 -11.03
N GLY A 83 -15.24 -3.40 -9.71
CA GLY A 83 -14.41 -2.72 -8.71
C GLY A 83 -12.99 -3.30 -8.59
N VAL A 84 -12.84 -4.62 -8.64
CA VAL A 84 -11.54 -5.31 -8.50
C VAL A 84 -10.53 -4.90 -9.57
N PRO A 85 -10.84 -4.84 -10.88
CA PRO A 85 -9.85 -4.45 -11.88
C PRO A 85 -9.42 -2.99 -11.74
N ILE A 86 -10.35 -2.08 -11.42
CA ILE A 86 -10.04 -0.66 -11.18
C ILE A 86 -9.10 -0.53 -9.99
N LEU A 87 -9.41 -1.23 -8.89
CA LEU A 87 -8.57 -1.25 -7.71
C LEU A 87 -7.22 -1.91 -7.98
N SER A 88 -7.18 -2.99 -8.76
CA SER A 88 -5.96 -3.70 -9.15
C SER A 88 -5.02 -2.79 -9.95
N ILE A 89 -5.53 -2.07 -10.94
CA ILE A 89 -4.75 -1.09 -11.72
C ILE A 89 -4.20 0.00 -10.80
N PHE A 90 -5.04 0.51 -9.89
CA PHE A 90 -4.63 1.53 -8.92
C PHE A 90 -3.52 1.02 -7.99
N VAL A 91 -3.68 -0.18 -7.43
CA VAL A 91 -2.69 -0.81 -6.54
C VAL A 91 -1.38 -1.08 -7.27
N PHE A 92 -1.45 -1.62 -8.49
CA PHE A 92 -0.28 -1.91 -9.31
C PHE A 92 0.52 -0.64 -9.61
N TYR A 93 -0.16 0.40 -10.08
CA TYR A 93 0.49 1.69 -10.38
C TYR A 93 1.12 2.31 -9.14
N THR A 94 0.41 2.29 -8.01
CA THR A 94 0.86 2.94 -6.78
C THR A 94 1.97 2.15 -6.08
N SER A 95 1.98 0.81 -6.24
CA SER A 95 3.06 -0.05 -5.75
C SER A 95 4.38 0.23 -6.48
N ARG A 96 4.33 0.58 -7.76
CA ARG A 96 5.52 0.81 -8.58
C ARG A 96 6.33 2.06 -8.19
N TYR A 97 5.67 3.06 -7.60
CA TYR A 97 6.27 4.36 -7.23
C TYR A 97 6.27 4.60 -5.70
N LYS A 98 6.29 3.53 -4.90
CA LYS A 98 6.17 3.60 -3.43
C LYS A 98 7.18 4.54 -2.75
N ARG A 99 8.37 4.70 -3.34
CA ARG A 99 9.50 5.43 -2.74
C ARG A 99 9.59 6.91 -3.16
N ASP A 100 8.69 7.37 -4.03
CA ASP A 100 8.65 8.77 -4.45
C ASP A 100 7.90 9.63 -3.42
N GLN A 101 8.53 10.70 -2.94
CA GLN A 101 7.93 11.65 -1.98
C GLN A 101 6.62 12.26 -2.51
N ARG A 102 6.53 12.46 -3.84
CA ARG A 102 5.32 12.96 -4.50
C ARG A 102 4.17 11.97 -4.41
N MET A 103 4.46 10.68 -4.59
CA MET A 103 3.45 9.62 -4.49
C MET A 103 2.95 9.50 -3.05
N GLN A 104 3.84 9.62 -2.05
CA GLN A 104 3.41 9.63 -0.65
C GLN A 104 2.50 10.82 -0.31
N LEU A 105 2.81 12.02 -0.80
CA LEU A 105 1.94 13.18 -0.60
C LEU A 105 0.59 12.98 -1.30
N LEU A 106 0.58 12.43 -2.52
CA LEU A 106 -0.67 12.09 -3.22
C LEU A 106 -1.49 11.06 -2.45
N LEU A 107 -0.86 9.99 -1.97
CA LEU A 107 -1.50 8.94 -1.16
C LEU A 107 -2.08 9.52 0.14
N PHE A 108 -1.37 10.45 0.76
CA PHE A 108 -1.86 11.14 1.95
C PHE A 108 -3.12 11.97 1.65
N LEU A 109 -3.13 12.73 0.56
CA LEU A 109 -4.29 13.51 0.13
C LEU A 109 -5.48 12.62 -0.25
N VAL A 110 -5.23 11.56 -1.04
CA VAL A 110 -6.25 10.59 -1.44
C VAL A 110 -6.80 9.87 -0.21
N GLY A 111 -5.95 9.41 0.70
CA GLY A 111 -6.37 8.77 1.93
C GLY A 111 -7.21 9.69 2.82
N THR A 112 -6.78 10.94 2.99
CA THR A 112 -7.50 11.93 3.82
C THR A 112 -8.87 12.23 3.24
N THR A 113 -8.95 12.45 1.93
CA THR A 113 -10.21 12.75 1.24
C THR A 113 -11.13 11.53 1.17
N ALA A 114 -10.60 10.33 0.88
CA ALA A 114 -11.36 9.09 0.85
C ALA A 114 -11.94 8.74 2.23
N GLY A 115 -11.11 8.77 3.28
CA GLY A 115 -11.55 8.50 4.66
C GLY A 115 -12.58 9.52 5.15
N SER A 116 -12.35 10.81 4.91
CA SER A 116 -13.30 11.88 5.27
C SER A 116 -14.63 11.77 4.51
N ARG A 117 -14.59 11.48 3.21
CA ARG A 117 -15.77 11.31 2.37
C ARG A 117 -16.58 10.08 2.78
N MET A 118 -15.90 8.97 3.06
CA MET A 118 -16.52 7.73 3.52
C MET A 118 -17.30 7.96 4.82
N LEU A 119 -16.67 8.57 5.83
CA LEU A 119 -17.34 8.86 7.11
C LEU A 119 -18.53 9.80 6.94
N PHE A 120 -18.42 10.80 6.05
CA PHE A 120 -19.53 11.69 5.72
C PHE A 120 -20.70 10.94 5.07
N LEU A 121 -20.41 10.01 4.14
CA LEU A 121 -21.42 9.17 3.50
C LEU A 121 -22.07 8.21 4.48
N LEU A 122 -21.31 7.55 5.36
CA LEU A 122 -21.89 6.65 6.36
C LEU A 122 -22.93 7.35 7.25
N LYS A 123 -22.69 8.62 7.61
CA LYS A 123 -23.62 9.40 8.44
C LYS A 123 -24.82 9.99 7.68
N ARG A 124 -24.59 10.56 6.48
CA ARG A 124 -25.60 11.36 5.76
C ARG A 124 -26.12 10.71 4.48
N GLY A 125 -25.46 9.66 4.02
CA GLY A 125 -25.78 8.97 2.80
C GLY A 125 -27.02 8.10 2.95
N THR A 126 -27.84 8.11 1.90
CA THR A 126 -28.91 7.12 1.74
C THR A 126 -28.31 5.73 1.58
N TYR A 127 -29.00 4.70 2.07
CA TYR A 127 -28.63 3.29 1.93
C TYR A 127 -28.03 2.92 0.57
N LEU A 128 -28.70 3.28 -0.54
CA LEU A 128 -28.24 3.00 -1.91
C LEU A 128 -26.87 3.60 -2.24
N VAL A 129 -26.57 4.79 -1.71
CA VAL A 129 -25.29 5.47 -1.90
C VAL A 129 -24.21 4.81 -1.07
N ASN A 130 -24.51 4.48 0.19
CA ASN A 130 -23.57 3.80 1.08
C ASN A 130 -23.20 2.43 0.54
N MET A 131 -24.18 1.67 0.06
CA MET A 131 -23.95 0.35 -0.52
C MET A 131 -23.11 0.37 -1.80
N ARG A 132 -23.20 1.45 -2.61
CA ARG A 132 -22.41 1.58 -3.84
C ARG A 132 -21.01 2.14 -3.61
N GLN A 133 -20.85 3.10 -2.70
CA GLN A 133 -19.60 3.87 -2.58
C GLN A 133 -18.75 3.47 -1.36
N CYS A 134 -19.34 2.97 -0.27
CA CYS A 134 -18.56 2.66 0.92
C CYS A 134 -17.57 1.51 0.70
N PRO A 135 -17.93 0.36 0.10
CA PRO A 135 -16.97 -0.73 -0.07
C PRO A 135 -15.69 -0.30 -0.80
N PRO A 136 -15.75 0.33 -2.00
CA PRO A 136 -14.53 0.76 -2.69
C PRO A 136 -13.80 1.90 -1.96
N LEU A 137 -14.50 2.82 -1.29
CA LEU A 137 -13.86 3.90 -0.53
C LEU A 137 -13.11 3.39 0.69
N VAL A 138 -13.66 2.42 1.44
CA VAL A 138 -12.99 1.81 2.60
C VAL A 138 -11.72 1.11 2.14
N THR A 139 -11.82 0.27 1.10
CA THR A 139 -10.66 -0.47 0.60
C THR A 139 -9.58 0.45 0.08
N LEU A 140 -9.97 1.50 -0.66
CA LEU A 140 -9.03 2.51 -1.11
C LEU A 140 -8.34 3.21 0.08
N TRP A 141 -9.10 3.63 1.09
CA TRP A 141 -8.54 4.31 2.25
C TRP A 141 -7.57 3.41 3.04
N VAL A 142 -7.97 2.17 3.35
CA VAL A 142 -7.11 1.20 4.04
C VAL A 142 -5.84 0.94 3.24
N TYR A 143 -5.96 0.77 1.92
CA TYR A 143 -4.80 0.61 1.03
C TYR A 143 -3.86 1.82 1.11
N THR A 144 -4.40 3.05 1.05
CA THR A 144 -3.55 4.25 1.16
C THR A 144 -2.83 4.32 2.50
N VAL A 145 -3.47 3.96 3.61
CA VAL A 145 -2.87 3.92 4.95
C VAL A 145 -1.73 2.91 5.03
N ILE A 146 -1.90 1.72 4.44
CA ILE A 146 -0.86 0.67 4.40
C ILE A 146 0.35 1.11 3.55
N GLN A 147 0.13 1.91 2.51
CA GLN A 147 1.18 2.32 1.59
C GLN A 147 1.96 3.56 2.06
N LEU A 148 1.38 4.36 2.97
CA LEU A 148 2.00 5.53 3.58
C LEU A 148 3.11 5.16 4.57
N ASP A 149 4.15 6.00 4.67
CA ASP A 149 5.13 5.89 5.74
C ASP A 149 4.47 6.03 7.11
N LEU A 150 4.99 5.35 8.12
CA LEU A 150 4.37 5.24 9.44
C LEU A 150 3.97 6.59 10.04
N GLY A 151 4.81 7.61 9.90
CA GLY A 151 4.50 8.97 10.36
C GLY A 151 3.32 9.60 9.62
N LEU A 152 3.30 9.52 8.29
CA LEU A 152 2.21 10.05 7.47
C LEU A 152 0.92 9.24 7.61
N ALA A 153 1.02 7.93 7.83
CA ALA A 153 -0.12 7.05 8.08
C ALA A 153 -0.83 7.43 9.40
N VAL A 154 -0.06 7.64 10.47
CA VAL A 154 -0.60 8.12 11.76
C VAL A 154 -1.23 9.50 11.59
N LEU A 155 -0.55 10.43 10.90
CA LEU A 155 -1.11 11.74 10.61
C LEU A 155 -2.40 11.64 9.79
N ASN A 156 -2.50 10.72 8.84
CA ASN A 156 -3.69 10.51 8.03
C ASN A 156 -4.88 10.07 8.91
N LEU A 157 -4.66 9.05 9.74
CA LEU A 157 -5.66 8.53 10.67
C LEU A 157 -6.12 9.60 11.67
N VAL A 158 -5.18 10.34 12.26
CA VAL A 158 -5.49 11.44 13.19
C VAL A 158 -6.25 12.55 12.47
N SER A 159 -5.87 12.91 11.25
CA SER A 159 -6.56 13.96 10.48
C SER A 159 -8.00 13.57 10.15
N VAL A 160 -8.22 12.32 9.69
CA VAL A 160 -9.56 11.80 9.39
C VAL A 160 -10.39 11.66 10.67
N GLY A 161 -9.80 11.18 11.77
CA GLY A 161 -10.46 11.05 13.07
C GLY A 161 -10.82 12.41 13.69
N ALA A 162 -9.92 13.39 13.61
CA ALA A 162 -10.19 14.76 14.05
C ALA A 162 -11.30 15.41 13.22
N PHE A 163 -11.29 15.21 11.89
CA PHE A 163 -12.36 15.66 11.01
C PHE A 163 -13.71 15.01 11.38
N ALA A 164 -13.71 13.71 11.69
CA ALA A 164 -14.89 12.99 12.13
C ALA A 164 -15.47 13.58 13.42
N TRP A 165 -14.60 13.84 14.40
CA TRP A 165 -14.96 14.45 15.67
C TRP A 165 -15.52 15.86 15.47
N TRP A 166 -14.86 16.71 14.68
CA TRP A 166 -15.35 18.06 14.38
C TRP A 166 -16.71 18.09 13.69
N LYS A 167 -17.05 17.05 12.91
CA LYS A 167 -18.38 16.91 12.29
C LYS A 167 -19.44 16.30 13.23
N GLY A 168 -19.11 16.13 14.51
CA GLY A 168 -20.02 15.64 15.54
C GLY A 168 -20.50 14.22 15.24
N LEU A 169 -19.62 13.37 14.70
CA LEU A 169 -19.84 11.92 14.73
C LEU A 169 -19.67 11.48 16.18
N GLU A 170 -20.76 11.50 16.95
CA GLU A 170 -20.81 10.83 18.24
C GLU A 170 -20.51 9.35 17.98
N LEU A 171 -19.27 8.95 18.25
CA LEU A 171 -18.78 7.57 18.07
C LEU A 171 -19.44 6.59 19.05
N PHE A 172 -20.17 7.11 20.04
CA PHE A 172 -21.03 6.38 20.97
C PHE A 172 -22.20 7.29 21.40
N SER A 173 -23.40 7.04 20.87
CA SER A 173 -24.68 7.33 21.53
C SER A 173 -25.69 6.26 21.14
#